data_AF-A0AAE9YYX6-F1
#
_entry.id   AF-A0AAE9YYX6-F1
#
_cell.length_a   1.000
_cell.length_b   1.000
_cell.length_c   1.000
_cell.angle_alpha   90.00
_cell.angle_beta   90.00
_cell.angle_gamma   90.00
#
_symmetry.space_group_name_H-M   'P 1'
#
loop_
_entity.id
_entity.type
_entity.pdbx_description
1 polymer ?
#
loop_
_entity_poly.entity_id
_entity_poly.type
_entity_poly.pdbx_seq_one_letter_code
_entity_poly.pdbx_strand_id
1 'polypeptide(L)'
;MLGKSDLFMAYPLSEDELYYYGHIHEDNGAYSLSGDAKQDLKTIFSTYGGPVNKILQSLDEVEVICGELKSVTRARFYQDRLVFTGDAANACSPLLQQGAAALKMPFVWQNPCEQAVNPALAQYKQTHQARIEWIINYSDKPLASVKKMEKSLPRFIRNTLIRLLGPLNVFGWRKACH
;
A
#
# COMPACT_ATOMS: atom_id res chain seq x y z
N MET A 1 -4.54 0.34 12.88
CA MET A 1 -4.10 -0.33 14.13
C MET A 1 -3.00 -1.32 13.77
N LEU A 2 -1.93 -1.39 14.56
CA LEU A 2 -0.72 -2.15 14.22
C LEU A 2 -0.44 -3.24 15.25
N GLY A 3 -0.37 -4.48 14.79
CA GLY A 3 -0.03 -5.66 15.58
C GLY A 3 1.47 -5.90 15.61
N LYS A 4 1.84 -7.19 15.70
CA LYS A 4 3.25 -7.62 15.73
C LYS A 4 3.86 -7.55 14.33
N SER A 5 3.25 -8.27 13.39
CA SER A 5 3.67 -8.39 11.98
C SER A 5 2.51 -8.14 11.01
N ASP A 6 1.34 -7.82 11.56
CA ASP A 6 0.06 -7.61 10.90
C ASP A 6 -0.50 -6.20 11.17
N LEU A 7 -1.42 -5.78 10.32
CA LEU A 7 -2.05 -4.46 10.32
C LEU A 7 -3.54 -4.60 10.07
N PHE A 8 -4.35 -3.88 10.82
CA PHE A 8 -5.78 -3.71 10.54
C PHE A 8 -6.11 -2.22 10.39
N MET A 9 -6.67 -1.81 9.27
CA MET A 9 -7.07 -0.42 9.03
C MET A 9 -8.55 -0.33 8.69
N ALA A 10 -9.18 0.75 9.13
CA ALA A 10 -10.58 1.05 8.89
C ALA A 10 -10.73 2.54 8.59
N TYR A 11 -11.55 2.86 7.60
CA TYR A 11 -11.80 4.19 7.07
C TYR A 11 -13.31 4.39 6.91
N PRO A 12 -13.90 5.45 7.46
CA PRO A 12 -15.29 5.78 7.16
C PRO A 12 -15.39 6.17 5.68
N LEU A 13 -16.33 5.57 4.97
CA LEU A 13 -16.69 5.97 3.59
C LEU A 13 -17.85 6.97 3.60
N SER A 14 -18.79 6.79 4.52
CA SER A 14 -19.93 7.67 4.78
C SER A 14 -20.28 7.62 6.27
N GLU A 15 -21.43 8.19 6.68
CA GLU A 15 -21.89 8.12 8.08
C GLU A 15 -22.18 6.67 8.52
N ASP A 16 -22.63 5.83 7.58
CA ASP A 16 -23.08 4.46 7.87
C ASP A 16 -22.20 3.36 7.24
N GLU A 17 -21.16 3.74 6.47
CA GLU A 17 -20.31 2.77 5.77
C GLU A 17 -18.86 2.85 6.23
N LEU A 18 -18.27 1.67 6.46
CA LEU A 18 -16.90 1.51 6.89
C LEU A 18 -16.14 0.59 5.92
N TYR A 19 -15.11 1.13 5.27
CA TYR A 19 -14.14 0.33 4.56
C TYR A 19 -13.05 -0.13 5.50
N TYR A 20 -12.69 -1.41 5.47
CA TYR A 20 -11.59 -1.92 6.26
C TYR A 20 -10.82 -2.99 5.52
N TYR A 21 -9.55 -3.13 5.88
CA TYR A 21 -8.71 -4.20 5.37
C TYR A 21 -7.67 -4.63 6.40
N GLY A 22 -7.41 -5.93 6.38
CA GLY A 22 -6.29 -6.55 7.08
C GLY A 22 -5.12 -6.71 6.12
N HIS A 23 -3.90 -6.53 6.62
CA HIS A 23 -2.69 -6.86 5.89
C HIS A 23 -1.80 -7.73 6.77
N ILE A 24 -1.45 -8.88 6.22
CA ILE A 24 -0.49 -9.82 6.79
C ILE A 24 0.65 -10.02 5.80
N HIS A 25 1.82 -10.35 6.31
CA HIS A 25 2.95 -10.74 5.48
C HIS A 25 2.92 -12.25 5.21
N GLU A 26 3.23 -12.65 3.99
CA GLU A 26 3.24 -14.05 3.55
C GLU A 26 4.22 -14.92 4.35
N ASP A 27 5.42 -14.40 4.66
CA ASP A 27 6.42 -15.09 5.48
C ASP A 27 6.04 -15.19 6.98
N ASN A 28 4.85 -14.75 7.37
CA ASN A 28 4.40 -14.79 8.75
C ASN A 28 3.92 -16.19 9.11
N GLY A 29 4.86 -17.09 9.41
CA GLY A 29 4.59 -18.47 9.83
C GLY A 29 3.78 -18.61 11.13
N ALA A 30 3.38 -17.50 11.75
CA ALA A 30 2.45 -17.48 12.89
C ALA A 30 1.00 -17.80 12.49
N TYR A 31 0.65 -17.70 11.21
CA TYR A 31 -0.72 -17.92 10.73
C TYR A 31 -0.75 -18.96 9.61
N SER A 32 -1.57 -19.99 9.78
CA SER A 32 -1.95 -20.91 8.69
C SER A 32 -3.32 -20.49 8.18
N LEU A 33 -3.38 -20.04 6.93
CA LEU A 33 -4.63 -19.62 6.31
C LEU A 33 -5.50 -20.86 6.05
N SER A 34 -6.76 -20.80 6.48
CA SER A 34 -7.73 -21.88 6.33
C SER A 34 -8.33 -21.94 4.91
N GLY A 35 -8.17 -20.85 4.14
CA GLY A 35 -8.85 -20.65 2.86
C GLY A 35 -10.21 -19.96 3.00
N ASP A 36 -10.72 -19.83 4.24
CA ASP A 36 -11.86 -18.97 4.56
C ASP A 36 -11.34 -17.62 5.07
N ALA A 37 -11.44 -16.62 4.18
CA ALA A 37 -11.04 -15.24 4.43
C ALA A 37 -11.62 -14.65 5.73
N LYS A 38 -12.90 -14.93 6.03
CA LYS A 38 -13.58 -14.37 7.20
C LYS A 38 -13.03 -14.98 8.46
N GLN A 39 -12.88 -16.31 8.47
CA GLN A 39 -12.35 -17.04 9.62
C GLN A 39 -10.88 -16.68 9.87
N ASP A 40 -10.09 -16.51 8.82
CA ASP A 40 -8.69 -16.10 8.89
C ASP A 40 -8.58 -14.69 9.50
N LEU A 41 -9.39 -13.72 9.04
CA LEU A 41 -9.43 -12.38 9.64
C LEU A 41 -9.81 -12.41 11.13
N LYS A 42 -10.86 -13.15 11.50
CA LYS A 42 -11.27 -13.29 12.91
C LYS A 42 -10.14 -13.87 13.75
N THR A 43 -9.42 -14.85 13.24
CA THR A 43 -8.34 -15.54 13.95
C THR A 43 -7.13 -14.64 14.14
N ILE A 44 -6.63 -14.07 13.04
CA ILE A 44 -5.43 -13.23 13.00
C ILE A 44 -5.60 -11.98 13.88
N PHE A 45 -6.76 -11.33 13.80
CA PHE A 45 -7.02 -10.06 14.46
C PHE A 45 -7.76 -10.20 15.80
N SER A 46 -8.04 -11.43 16.28
CA SER A 46 -8.73 -11.71 17.55
C SER A 46 -8.12 -11.02 18.78
N THR A 47 -6.80 -10.81 18.77
CA THR A 47 -6.07 -10.20 19.89
C THR A 47 -6.10 -8.68 19.91
N TYR A 48 -6.69 -8.05 18.87
CA TYR A 48 -6.82 -6.60 18.82
C TYR A 48 -7.91 -6.13 19.79
N GLY A 49 -7.64 -5.01 20.45
CA GLY A 49 -8.61 -4.37 21.33
C GLY A 49 -9.47 -3.31 20.61
N GLY A 50 -10.43 -2.76 21.34
CA GLY A 50 -11.20 -1.59 20.91
C GLY A 50 -12.17 -1.90 19.75
N PRO A 51 -12.26 -1.03 18.72
CA PRO A 51 -13.29 -1.14 17.69
C PRO A 51 -13.12 -2.34 16.77
N VAL A 52 -11.93 -2.96 16.71
CA VAL A 52 -11.66 -4.11 15.82
C VAL A 52 -12.60 -5.26 16.12
N ASN A 53 -12.82 -5.58 17.39
CA ASN A 53 -13.67 -6.73 17.76
C ASN A 53 -15.12 -6.54 17.28
N LYS A 54 -15.63 -5.31 17.25
CA LYS A 54 -16.96 -5.01 16.71
C LYS A 54 -16.99 -5.20 15.20
N ILE A 55 -15.94 -4.77 14.49
CA ILE A 55 -15.82 -4.95 13.04
C ILE A 55 -15.69 -6.44 12.68
N LEU A 56 -14.93 -7.21 13.46
CA LEU A 56 -14.79 -8.65 13.23
C LEU A 56 -16.11 -9.41 13.43
N GLN A 57 -17.02 -8.91 14.26
CA GLN A 57 -18.35 -9.49 14.45
C GLN A 57 -19.28 -9.26 13.25
N SER A 58 -19.09 -8.17 12.50
CA SER A 58 -19.91 -7.87 11.32
C SER A 58 -19.38 -8.51 10.02
N LEU A 59 -18.27 -9.26 10.08
CA LEU A 59 -17.69 -9.94 8.91
C LEU A 59 -18.65 -10.92 8.23
N ASP A 60 -19.57 -11.52 8.99
CA ASP A 60 -20.50 -12.51 8.45
C ASP A 60 -21.50 -11.87 7.46
N GLU A 61 -21.75 -10.57 7.58
CA GLU A 61 -22.70 -9.80 6.79
C GLU A 61 -22.10 -9.21 5.51
N VAL A 62 -20.78 -9.28 5.34
CA VAL A 62 -20.09 -8.64 4.20
C VAL A 62 -19.32 -9.64 3.35
N GLU A 63 -19.06 -9.28 2.10
CA GLU A 63 -18.08 -9.98 1.28
C GLU A 63 -16.66 -9.56 1.68
N VAL A 64 -15.74 -10.54 1.73
CA VAL A 64 -14.32 -10.28 1.99
C VAL A 64 -13.53 -10.64 0.75
N ILE A 65 -12.83 -9.65 0.22
CA ILE A 65 -11.94 -9.83 -0.93
C ILE A 65 -10.53 -10.12 -0.42
N CYS A 66 -9.99 -11.26 -0.83
CA CYS A 66 -8.62 -11.66 -0.54
C CYS A 66 -7.76 -11.66 -1.80
N GLY A 67 -6.50 -11.24 -1.65
CA GLY A 67 -5.54 -11.25 -2.73
C GLY A 67 -4.11 -11.01 -2.23
N GLU A 68 -3.15 -11.49 -3.00
CA GLU A 68 -1.74 -11.21 -2.78
C GLU A 68 -1.39 -9.81 -3.28
N LEU A 69 -0.70 -9.04 -2.43
CA LEU A 69 -0.15 -7.76 -2.82
C LEU A 69 1.26 -7.96 -3.40
N LYS A 70 1.42 -7.63 -4.68
CA LYS A 70 2.71 -7.70 -5.38
C LYS A 70 3.18 -6.29 -5.74
N SER A 71 4.41 -5.98 -5.36
CA SER A 71 5.07 -4.71 -5.71
C SER A 71 6.00 -4.89 -6.91
N VAL A 72 6.12 -3.83 -7.72
CA VAL A 72 7.19 -3.72 -8.72
C VAL A 72 8.49 -3.32 -8.01
N THR A 73 9.53 -4.14 -8.16
CA THR A 73 10.83 -3.93 -7.50
C THR A 73 11.75 -2.97 -8.27
N ARG A 74 11.42 -2.64 -9.52
CA ARG A 74 12.21 -1.78 -10.40
C ARG A 74 11.33 -0.98 -11.34
N ALA A 75 11.57 0.33 -11.41
CA ALA A 75 10.88 1.21 -12.34
C ALA A 75 11.06 0.76 -13.80
N ARG A 76 9.94 0.58 -14.51
CA ARG A 76 9.91 0.40 -15.96
C ARG A 76 9.04 1.50 -16.57
N PHE A 77 9.57 2.21 -17.56
CA PHE A 77 8.90 3.36 -18.18
C PHE A 77 8.40 3.04 -19.57
N TYR A 78 9.25 2.39 -20.39
CA TYR A 78 8.87 1.94 -21.72
C TYR A 78 9.74 0.76 -22.16
N GLN A 79 9.28 0.07 -23.19
CA GLN A 79 10.03 -0.93 -23.95
C GLN A 79 9.65 -0.80 -25.43
N ASP A 80 10.63 -0.57 -26.30
CA ASP A 80 10.43 -0.27 -27.71
C ASP A 80 9.44 0.87 -27.93
N ARG A 81 8.22 0.59 -28.40
CA ARG A 81 7.13 1.56 -28.61
C ARG A 81 5.99 1.43 -27.59
N LEU A 82 6.21 0.67 -26.52
CA LEU A 82 5.26 0.43 -25.44
C LEU A 82 5.61 1.27 -24.24
N VAL A 83 4.63 1.98 -23.67
CA VAL A 83 4.78 2.74 -22.43
C VAL A 83 4.13 1.96 -21.29
N PHE A 84 4.83 1.80 -20.17
CA PHE A 84 4.26 1.27 -18.94
C PHE A 84 3.62 2.41 -18.16
N THR A 85 2.35 2.27 -17.75
CA THR A 85 1.63 3.28 -16.97
C THR A 85 0.87 2.62 -15.82
N GLY A 86 0.44 3.42 -14.82
CA GLY A 86 -0.24 2.91 -13.64
C GLY A 86 0.56 1.82 -12.93
N ASP A 87 -0.13 0.80 -12.42
CA ASP A 87 0.46 -0.32 -11.69
C ASP A 87 1.55 -1.06 -12.48
N ALA A 88 1.47 -1.11 -13.81
CA ALA A 88 2.52 -1.71 -14.64
C ALA A 88 3.87 -0.98 -14.53
N ALA A 89 3.85 0.31 -14.19
CA ALA A 89 5.04 1.12 -13.99
C ALA A 89 5.44 1.25 -12.51
N ASN A 90 4.46 1.26 -11.60
CA ASN A 90 4.68 1.67 -10.21
C ASN A 90 3.82 0.97 -9.15
N ALA A 91 3.30 -0.25 -9.40
CA ALA A 91 2.58 -1.02 -8.39
C ALA A 91 3.41 -1.11 -7.10
N CYS A 92 2.78 -0.78 -5.98
CA CYS A 92 3.45 -0.59 -4.70
C CYS A 92 2.54 -1.01 -3.55
N SER A 93 3.10 -1.23 -2.36
CA SER A 93 2.28 -1.60 -1.21
C SER A 93 1.21 -0.53 -0.90
N PRO A 94 -0.06 -0.93 -0.66
CA PRO A 94 -1.16 0.00 -0.36
C PRO A 94 -1.02 0.64 1.03
N LEU A 95 0.04 0.35 1.77
CA LEU A 95 0.31 0.89 3.10
C LEU A 95 0.52 2.42 3.12
N LEU A 96 0.98 3.01 2.02
CA LEU A 96 0.96 4.47 1.86
C LEU A 96 -0.38 5.00 1.34
N GLN A 97 -1.35 4.12 1.04
CA GLN A 97 -2.63 4.44 0.38
C GLN A 97 -2.44 5.18 -0.94
N GLN A 98 -1.35 4.89 -1.64
CA GLN A 98 -0.89 5.62 -2.83
C GLN A 98 -1.32 5.01 -4.16
N GLY A 99 -2.17 3.98 -4.17
CA GLY A 99 -2.87 3.58 -5.41
C GLY A 99 -3.61 4.78 -6.04
N ALA A 100 -4.15 5.69 -5.22
CA ALA A 100 -4.71 6.97 -5.67
C ALA A 100 -3.65 8.00 -6.14
N ALA A 101 -2.38 7.82 -5.80
CA ALA A 101 -1.28 8.67 -6.24
C ALA A 101 -0.73 8.26 -7.62
N ALA A 102 -0.95 7.01 -8.07
CA ALA A 102 -0.77 6.58 -9.45
C ALA A 102 -1.78 7.26 -10.40
N LEU A 103 -2.99 7.55 -9.89
CA LEU A 103 -4.04 8.29 -10.59
C LEU A 103 -3.63 9.72 -11.00
N LYS A 104 -2.58 10.27 -10.40
CA LYS A 104 -2.07 11.63 -10.67
C LYS A 104 -0.89 11.66 -11.66
N MET A 105 -0.70 10.64 -12.48
CA MET A 105 0.25 10.72 -13.60
C MET A 105 -0.50 11.26 -14.83
N PRO A 106 -0.50 12.58 -15.10
CA PRO A 106 -1.10 13.09 -16.32
C PRO A 106 -0.31 12.56 -17.52
N PHE A 107 -0.93 11.66 -18.28
CA PHE A 107 -0.41 11.26 -19.57
C PHE A 107 -0.87 12.28 -20.60
N VAL A 108 -0.11 13.37 -20.76
CA VAL A 108 -0.35 14.33 -21.84
C VAL A 108 0.33 13.80 -23.09
N TRP A 109 -0.40 13.01 -23.88
CA TRP A 109 0.03 12.67 -25.24
C TRP A 109 -0.27 13.85 -26.15
N GLN A 110 0.74 14.67 -26.45
CA GLN A 110 0.61 15.66 -27.51
C GLN A 110 0.77 14.94 -28.85
N ASN A 111 -0.29 15.04 -29.67
CA ASN A 111 -0.48 14.57 -31.03
C ASN A 111 0.65 13.69 -31.65
N PRO A 112 0.40 12.40 -31.94
CA PRO A 112 1.42 11.47 -32.46
C PRO A 112 1.95 11.82 -33.87
N CYS A 113 1.36 12.80 -34.55
CA CYS A 113 1.74 13.19 -35.92
C CYS A 113 2.98 14.08 -36.01
N GLU A 114 3.45 14.71 -34.92
CA GLU A 114 4.55 15.71 -35.00
C GLU A 114 5.87 15.29 -34.36
N GLN A 115 5.90 14.27 -33.49
CA GLN A 115 7.13 13.86 -32.78
C GLN A 115 7.57 12.44 -33.14
N ALA A 116 8.88 12.27 -33.34
CA ALA A 116 9.47 10.95 -33.37
C ALA A 116 9.21 10.24 -32.03
N VAL A 117 8.76 8.98 -32.10
CA VAL A 117 8.35 8.18 -30.93
C VAL A 117 9.44 8.11 -29.85
N ASN A 118 10.71 8.00 -30.25
CA ASN A 118 11.83 7.89 -29.30
C ASN A 118 11.99 9.14 -28.40
N PRO A 119 12.03 10.37 -28.93
CA PRO A 119 11.95 11.59 -28.13
C PRO A 119 10.77 11.63 -27.15
N ALA A 120 9.57 11.24 -27.58
CA ALA A 120 8.38 11.24 -26.71
C ALA A 120 8.53 10.26 -25.53
N LEU A 121 9.10 9.07 -25.78
CA LEU A 121 9.38 8.08 -24.73
C LEU A 121 10.45 8.56 -23.75
N ALA A 122 11.49 9.23 -24.25
CA ALA A 122 12.52 9.84 -23.41
C ALA A 122 11.94 10.95 -22.51
N GLN A 123 11.08 11.81 -23.08
CA GLN A 123 10.38 12.85 -22.34
C GLN A 123 9.46 12.25 -21.27
N TYR A 124 8.66 11.22 -21.62
CA TYR A 124 7.82 10.50 -20.65
C TYR A 124 8.62 10.01 -19.45
N LYS A 125 9.75 9.32 -19.69
CA LYS A 125 10.63 8.86 -18.62
C LYS A 125 11.13 10.03 -17.78
N GLN A 126 11.65 11.09 -18.42
CA GLN A 126 12.20 12.24 -17.70
C GLN A 126 11.17 12.92 -16.79
N THR A 127 9.93 13.07 -17.27
CA THR A 127 8.85 13.70 -16.49
C THR A 127 8.42 12.85 -15.29
N HIS A 128 8.54 11.52 -15.37
CA HIS A 128 7.92 10.61 -14.39
C HIS A 128 8.93 9.87 -13.50
N GLN A 129 10.21 9.89 -13.84
CA GLN A 129 11.25 9.08 -13.19
C GLN A 129 11.35 9.34 -11.69
N ALA A 130 11.54 10.60 -11.27
CA ALA A 130 11.72 10.93 -9.87
C ALA A 130 10.55 10.43 -8.99
N ARG A 131 9.32 10.56 -9.51
CA ARG A 131 8.11 10.13 -8.79
C ARG A 131 7.99 8.61 -8.72
N ILE A 132 8.14 7.91 -9.85
CA ILE A 132 8.04 6.44 -9.89
C ILE A 132 9.13 5.79 -9.04
N GLU A 133 10.36 6.28 -9.12
CA GLU A 133 11.47 5.81 -8.29
C GLU A 133 11.23 6.11 -6.82
N TRP A 134 10.69 7.27 -6.46
CA TRP A 134 10.32 7.57 -5.08
C TRP A 134 9.25 6.60 -4.56
N ILE A 135 8.19 6.34 -5.34
CA ILE A 135 7.12 5.42 -4.97
C ILE A 135 7.73 4.04 -4.66
N ILE A 136 8.43 3.43 -5.61
CA ILE A 136 9.03 2.09 -5.46
C ILE A 136 9.98 2.04 -4.26
N ASN A 137 10.82 3.06 -4.09
CA ASN A 137 11.82 3.08 -3.03
C ASN A 137 11.26 3.45 -1.64
N TYR A 138 10.12 4.13 -1.56
CA TYR A 138 9.61 4.68 -0.30
C TYR A 138 8.36 3.95 0.21
N SER A 139 7.53 3.36 -0.66
CA SER A 139 6.36 2.58 -0.25
C SER A 139 6.74 1.35 0.58
N ASP A 140 7.81 0.68 0.18
CA ASP A 140 8.12 -0.66 0.69
C ASP A 140 9.14 -0.62 1.84
N LYS A 141 9.87 0.50 2.01
CA LYS A 141 10.82 0.70 3.13
C LYS A 141 10.16 0.68 4.51
N PRO A 142 9.03 1.39 4.74
CA PRO A 142 8.30 1.31 6.00
C PRO A 142 7.85 -0.13 6.33
N LEU A 143 7.39 -0.92 5.35
CA LEU A 143 7.07 -2.34 5.56
C LEU A 143 8.30 -3.10 6.03
N ALA A 144 9.42 -2.96 5.32
CA ALA A 144 10.65 -3.66 5.65
C ALA A 144 11.14 -3.33 7.07
N SER A 145 10.93 -2.10 7.55
CA SER A 145 11.24 -1.70 8.93
C SER A 145 10.25 -2.29 9.93
N VAL A 146 8.95 -2.35 9.62
CA VAL A 146 7.93 -2.98 10.48
C VAL A 146 8.17 -4.49 10.61
N LYS A 147 8.55 -5.17 9.52
CA LYS A 147 8.94 -6.60 9.50
C LYS A 147 10.04 -6.92 10.51
N LYS A 148 11.01 -6.03 10.72
CA LYS A 148 12.17 -6.26 11.61
C LYS A 148 11.86 -6.06 13.10
N MET A 149 10.63 -5.69 13.46
CA MET A 149 10.28 -5.25 14.81
C MET A 149 9.38 -6.24 15.59
N GLU A 150 9.59 -7.55 15.42
CA GLU A 150 8.81 -8.57 16.17
C GLU A 150 9.10 -8.56 17.69
N LYS A 151 10.29 -8.11 18.11
CA LYS A 151 10.72 -8.07 19.53
C LYS A 151 9.99 -6.98 20.32
N SER A 152 9.79 -7.17 21.63
CA SER A 152 9.02 -6.24 22.51
C SER A 152 9.60 -4.83 22.59
N LEU A 153 10.93 -4.69 22.68
CA LEU A 153 11.60 -3.41 22.84
C LEU A 153 11.50 -2.50 21.59
N PRO A 154 11.73 -2.99 20.36
CA PRO A 154 11.44 -2.24 19.12
C PRO A 154 9.98 -1.80 18.97
N ARG A 155 9.01 -2.61 19.44
CA ARG A 155 7.57 -2.27 19.38
C ARG A 155 7.22 -1.05 20.23
N PHE A 156 7.83 -0.92 21.41
CA PHE A 156 7.62 0.25 22.27
C PHE A 156 8.14 1.53 21.60
N ILE A 157 9.32 1.47 20.99
CA ILE A 157 9.90 2.60 20.24
C ILE A 157 9.00 2.97 19.05
N ARG A 158 8.56 1.98 18.26
CA ARG A 158 7.63 2.17 17.14
C ARG A 158 6.33 2.85 17.59
N ASN A 159 5.68 2.32 18.62
CA ASN A 159 4.39 2.85 19.09
C ASN A 159 4.55 4.27 19.65
N THR A 160 5.69 4.56 20.31
CA THR A 160 6.03 5.90 20.79
C THR A 160 6.26 6.87 19.63
N LEU A 161 7.01 6.47 18.60
CA LEU A 161 7.21 7.28 17.39
C LEU A 161 5.89 7.56 16.66
N ILE A 162 5.00 6.57 16.52
CA ILE A 162 3.69 6.77 15.87
C ILE A 162 2.80 7.71 16.68
N ARG A 163 2.86 7.64 18.02
CA ARG A 163 2.12 8.58 18.89
C ARG A 163 2.65 10.01 18.76
N LEU A 164 3.95 10.19 18.62
CA LEU A 164 4.60 11.51 18.51
C LEU A 164 4.49 12.13 17.12
N LEU A 165 4.65 11.32 16.09
CA LEU A 165 4.79 11.78 14.70
C LEU A 165 3.49 11.61 13.91
N GLY A 166 2.57 10.76 14.37
CA GLY A 166 1.40 10.34 13.62
C GLY A 166 1.68 9.09 12.76
N PRO A 167 0.64 8.51 12.14
CA PRO A 167 0.79 7.28 11.37
C PRO A 167 1.61 7.52 10.09
N LEU A 168 2.38 6.50 9.70
CA LEU A 168 3.37 6.56 8.60
C LEU A 168 2.78 7.00 7.26
N ASN A 169 1.51 6.72 7.01
CA ASN A 169 0.79 7.17 5.82
C ASN A 169 0.77 8.71 5.71
N VAL A 170 0.57 9.44 6.81
CA VAL A 170 0.50 10.91 6.82
C VAL A 170 1.81 11.56 6.37
N PHE A 171 2.97 10.97 6.69
CA PHE A 171 4.27 11.46 6.21
C PHE A 171 4.50 11.22 4.72
N GLY A 172 4.07 10.06 4.21
CA GLY A 172 4.13 9.76 2.79
C GLY A 172 3.33 10.76 1.97
N TRP A 173 2.13 11.14 2.43
CA TRP A 173 1.27 12.13 1.76
C TRP A 173 1.90 13.53 1.69
N ARG A 174 2.54 14.01 2.75
CA ARG A 174 3.20 15.34 2.74
C ARG A 174 4.32 15.41 1.69
N LYS A 175 5.06 14.34 1.48
CA LYS A 175 6.12 14.29 0.45
C LYS A 175 5.59 14.07 -0.97
N ALA A 176 4.40 13.52 -1.13
CA ALA A 176 3.81 13.24 -2.45
C ALA A 176 3.08 14.44 -3.07
N CYS A 177 2.75 15.46 -2.24
CA CYS A 177 2.02 16.68 -2.61
C CYS A 177 2.93 17.92 -2.75
N HIS A 178 4.24 17.77 -2.54
CA HIS A 178 5.27 18.77 -2.83
C HIS A 178 6.17 18.23 -3.95
#